data_AF-A0A0G4MYQ8-F1
#
_entry.id   AF-A0A0G4MYQ8-F1
#
_cell.length_a   1.000
_cell.length_b   1.000
_cell.length_c   1.000
_cell.angle_alpha   90.00
_cell.angle_beta   90.00
_cell.angle_gamma   90.00
#
_symmetry.space_group_name_H-M   'P 1'
#
loop_
_entity.id
_entity.type
_entity.pdbx_description
1 polymer ?
#
loop_
_entity_poly.entity_id
_entity_poly.type
_entity_poly.pdbx_seq_one_letter_code
_entity_poly.pdbx_strand_id
1 'polypeptide(L)'
;MMDDLFDYATKKKTNGTCNGADYLRPRNVDITVQLGLSLVLGISAFTTFCILRPRWSSLYAARKRRLDPTIGLPALPDTFFGWIPGLFRVTEEQVLASAGLDAFVFLSFFKMSIRLLSIMAFFAYAVLLPVNRHFMSDSGHHGKHPSTAMLHTVYGQASLDGAFEPSRHVSAVAKNNDKAHLWAWLVFTYFFTALTIYIVNKETFRVIRVRQEYLGTQSTITDRTFRLTGLPSNLKDEQKIKELIEGLEIGQVETVSLCRNWKELDGLVAQREAMLRKLEEASFLVVIVVVRVVALVVVAVRRLSPWNKK
;
A
#
# COMPACT_ATOMS: atom_id res chain seq x y z
N MET A 1 20.40 23.62 47.06
CA MET A 1 19.47 22.63 46.45
C MET A 1 19.27 22.86 44.95
N MET A 2 18.98 24.07 44.47
CA MET A 2 18.98 24.38 43.02
C MET A 2 20.40 24.53 42.45
N ASP A 3 21.35 25.03 43.25
CA ASP A 3 22.74 25.24 42.84
C ASP A 3 23.55 23.93 42.75
N ASP A 4 23.24 22.94 43.58
CA ASP A 4 23.89 21.61 43.55
C ASP A 4 23.52 20.80 42.30
N LEU A 5 22.36 21.09 41.70
CA LEU A 5 21.87 20.44 40.49
C LEU A 5 22.55 21.00 39.23
N PHE A 6 22.95 22.28 39.26
CA PHE A 6 23.77 22.88 38.21
C PHE A 6 25.22 22.39 38.27
N ASP A 7 25.79 22.19 39.47
CA ASP A 7 27.16 21.66 39.62
C ASP A 7 27.27 20.18 39.19
N TYR A 8 26.23 19.37 39.42
CA TYR A 8 26.21 17.99 38.93
C TYR A 8 26.18 17.91 37.38
N ALA A 9 25.55 18.89 36.72
CA ALA A 9 25.49 18.97 35.26
C ALA A 9 26.79 19.50 34.63
N THR A 10 27.55 20.35 35.33
CA THR A 10 28.82 20.91 34.83
C THR A 10 30.02 19.99 35.10
N LYS A 11 30.03 19.26 36.23
CA LYS A 11 31.17 18.42 36.64
C LYS A 11 31.32 17.11 35.87
N LYS A 12 30.25 16.62 35.21
CA LYS A 12 30.33 15.45 34.31
C LYS A 12 30.87 15.80 32.92
N LYS A 13 31.08 17.08 32.63
CA LYS A 13 31.45 17.58 31.28
C LYS A 13 32.94 17.72 31.03
N THR A 14 33.80 17.39 31.99
CA THR A 14 35.26 17.65 31.90
C THR A 14 36.15 16.41 31.82
N ASN A 15 35.62 15.20 31.61
CA ASN A 15 36.46 14.01 31.35
C ASN A 15 35.76 12.96 30.46
N GLY A 16 35.13 13.41 29.40
CA GLY A 16 34.69 12.55 28.32
C GLY A 16 34.70 13.36 27.04
N THR A 17 35.63 13.07 26.14
CA THR A 17 35.54 13.55 24.76
C THR A 17 34.17 13.14 24.22
N CYS A 18 33.27 14.10 24.02
CA CYS A 18 31.97 13.84 23.40
C CYS A 18 32.22 13.42 21.96
N ASN A 19 32.33 12.12 21.72
CA ASN A 19 32.44 11.56 20.39
C ASN A 19 31.03 11.55 19.75
N GLY A 20 30.79 12.46 18.80
CA GLY A 20 29.55 12.47 18.01
C GLY A 20 29.28 11.14 17.28
N ALA A 21 30.31 10.31 17.09
CA ALA A 21 30.24 8.98 16.51
C ALA A 21 29.39 7.98 17.34
N ASP A 22 29.25 8.18 18.66
CA ASP A 22 28.45 7.29 19.52
C ASP A 22 26.94 7.49 19.35
N TYR A 23 26.52 8.65 18.83
CA TYR A 23 25.11 8.97 18.53
C TYR A 23 24.69 8.55 17.12
N LEU A 24 25.64 8.38 16.20
CA LEU A 24 25.40 7.90 14.84
C LEU A 24 25.39 6.37 14.74
N ARG A 25 25.82 5.67 15.79
CA ARG A 25 25.86 4.21 15.80
C ARG A 25 24.48 3.69 16.20
N PRO A 26 23.73 3.01 15.30
CA PRO A 26 22.45 2.41 15.67
C PRO A 26 22.73 1.43 16.80
N ARG A 27 22.18 1.72 17.98
CA ARG A 27 22.44 0.89 19.14
C ARG A 27 21.58 -0.36 18.97
N ASN A 28 22.11 -1.55 19.26
CA ASN A 28 21.37 -2.81 19.10
C ASN A 28 19.99 -2.78 19.81
N VAL A 29 19.86 -1.93 20.83
CA VAL A 29 18.61 -1.64 21.53
C VAL A 29 17.56 -0.99 20.64
N ASP A 30 17.94 -0.11 19.71
CA ASP A 30 17.02 0.63 18.83
C ASP A 30 16.36 -0.33 17.82
N ILE A 31 17.15 -1.22 17.23
CA ILE A 31 16.66 -2.27 16.32
C ILE A 31 15.71 -3.22 17.07
N THR A 32 16.07 -3.60 18.30
CA THR A 32 15.26 -4.51 19.12
C THR A 32 13.93 -3.86 19.52
N VAL A 33 13.96 -2.58 19.93
CA VAL A 33 12.75 -1.84 20.31
C VAL A 33 11.84 -1.59 19.12
N GLN A 34 12.38 -1.22 17.95
CA GLN A 34 11.60 -1.03 16.72
C GLN A 34 10.97 -2.33 16.23
N LEU A 35 11.74 -3.43 16.23
CA LEU A 35 11.23 -4.75 15.87
C LEU A 35 10.13 -5.20 16.85
N GLY A 36 10.36 -5.02 18.14
CA GLY A 36 9.40 -5.37 19.18
C GLY A 36 8.09 -4.60 19.03
N LEU A 37 8.16 -3.27 18.87
CA LEU A 37 6.99 -2.42 18.72
C LEU A 37 6.19 -2.78 17.45
N SER A 38 6.87 -2.93 16.31
CA SER A 38 6.21 -3.27 15.05
C SER A 38 5.57 -4.66 15.07
N LEU A 39 6.20 -5.63 15.73
CA LEU A 39 5.63 -6.97 15.91
C LEU A 39 4.38 -6.95 16.78
N VAL A 40 4.38 -6.21 17.90
CA VAL A 40 3.22 -6.07 18.78
C VAL A 40 2.05 -5.39 18.07
N LEU A 41 2.32 -4.31 17.32
CA LEU A 41 1.30 -3.64 16.52
C LEU A 41 0.77 -4.54 15.40
N GLY A 42 1.64 -5.31 14.75
CA GLY A 42 1.26 -6.25 13.69
C GLY A 42 0.37 -7.38 14.21
N ILE A 43 0.76 -8.02 15.32
CA ILE A 43 0.01 -9.11 15.94
C ILE A 43 -1.34 -8.61 16.48
N SER A 44 -1.37 -7.43 17.11
CA SER A 44 -2.63 -6.87 17.63
C SER A 44 -3.60 -6.51 16.51
N ALA A 45 -3.13 -5.89 15.42
CA ALA A 45 -3.95 -5.59 14.24
C ALA A 45 -4.46 -6.87 13.55
N PHE A 46 -3.58 -7.87 13.40
CA PHE A 46 -3.93 -9.16 12.82
C PHE A 46 -4.99 -9.90 13.67
N THR A 47 -4.81 -9.92 14.98
CA THR A 47 -5.78 -10.54 15.91
C THR A 47 -7.12 -9.83 15.86
N THR A 48 -7.10 -8.50 15.85
CA THR A 48 -8.31 -7.68 15.70
C THR A 48 -9.03 -8.01 14.39
N PHE A 49 -8.30 -8.08 13.27
CA PHE A 49 -8.86 -8.47 11.97
C PHE A 49 -9.48 -9.88 12.01
N CYS A 50 -8.79 -10.85 12.61
CA CYS A 50 -9.30 -12.21 12.75
C CYS A 50 -10.59 -12.31 13.57
N ILE A 51 -10.83 -11.40 14.53
CA ILE A 51 -12.08 -11.34 15.32
C ILE A 51 -13.18 -10.56 14.57
N LEU A 52 -12.83 -9.44 13.93
CA LEU A 52 -13.80 -8.58 13.25
C LEU A 52 -14.33 -9.20 11.96
N ARG A 53 -13.49 -9.95 11.23
CA ARG A 53 -13.85 -10.54 9.92
C ARG A 53 -15.06 -11.48 10.00
N PRO A 54 -15.15 -12.47 10.91
CA PRO A 54 -16.35 -13.30 11.06
C PRO A 54 -17.53 -12.55 11.68
N ARG A 55 -17.25 -11.61 12.59
CA ARG A 55 -18.29 -10.88 13.34
C ARG A 55 -19.04 -9.85 12.48
N TRP A 56 -18.36 -9.20 11.54
CA TRP A 56 -18.91 -8.15 10.66
C TRP A 56 -18.79 -8.51 9.18
N SER A 57 -19.25 -9.70 8.81
CA SER A 57 -19.24 -10.18 7.42
C SER A 57 -19.93 -9.25 6.43
N SER A 58 -20.94 -8.47 6.86
CA SER A 58 -21.60 -7.48 6.02
C SER A 58 -20.68 -6.36 5.51
N LEU A 59 -19.66 -5.97 6.29
CA LEU A 59 -18.70 -4.94 5.90
C LEU A 59 -17.52 -5.56 5.14
N TYR A 60 -16.97 -6.66 5.66
CA TYR A 60 -15.78 -7.29 5.10
C TYR A 60 -16.04 -8.14 3.83
N ALA A 61 -17.30 -8.53 3.57
CA ALA A 61 -17.70 -9.28 2.38
C ALA A 61 -18.72 -8.53 1.51
N ALA A 62 -18.73 -7.19 1.53
CA ALA A 62 -19.67 -6.37 0.77
C ALA A 62 -19.59 -6.63 -0.75
N ARG A 63 -18.37 -6.81 -1.28
CA ARG A 63 -18.14 -7.09 -2.71
C ARG A 63 -18.68 -8.47 -3.10
N LYS A 64 -18.46 -9.51 -2.26
CA LYS A 64 -18.97 -10.87 -2.48
C LYS A 64 -20.49 -10.90 -2.70
N ARG A 65 -21.24 -10.02 -2.02
CA ARG A 65 -22.71 -9.95 -2.15
C ARG A 65 -23.19 -9.41 -3.51
N ARG A 66 -22.34 -8.63 -4.20
CA ARG A 66 -22.64 -8.05 -5.51
C ARG A 66 -22.11 -8.89 -6.67
N LEU A 67 -21.27 -9.88 -6.39
CA LEU A 67 -20.71 -10.76 -7.42
C LEU A 67 -21.67 -11.90 -7.75
N ASP A 68 -21.68 -12.28 -9.02
CA ASP A 68 -22.44 -13.41 -9.52
C ASP A 68 -21.94 -14.72 -8.87
N PRO A 69 -22.84 -15.60 -8.36
CA PRO A 69 -22.46 -16.89 -7.76
C PRO A 69 -21.64 -17.79 -8.67
N THR A 70 -21.70 -17.57 -9.99
CA THR A 70 -21.02 -18.37 -11.01
C THR A 70 -19.50 -18.18 -11.06
N ILE A 71 -18.94 -17.14 -10.41
CA ILE A 71 -17.50 -16.80 -10.46
C ILE A 71 -16.64 -17.83 -9.68
N GLY A 72 -17.27 -18.77 -8.94
CA GLY A 72 -16.59 -19.96 -8.42
C GLY A 72 -15.50 -19.68 -7.38
N LEU A 73 -15.58 -18.56 -6.66
CA LEU A 73 -14.64 -18.24 -5.58
C LEU A 73 -14.75 -19.30 -4.47
N PRO A 74 -13.63 -19.85 -3.97
CA PRO A 74 -13.65 -20.79 -2.86
C PRO A 74 -14.36 -20.16 -1.65
N ALA A 75 -15.24 -20.92 -0.99
CA ALA A 75 -15.86 -20.47 0.24
C ALA A 75 -14.78 -20.37 1.32
N LEU A 76 -14.42 -19.14 1.73
CA LEU A 76 -13.48 -18.95 2.82
C LEU A 76 -14.17 -19.38 4.13
N PRO A 77 -13.61 -20.33 4.90
CA PRO A 77 -14.17 -20.75 6.18
C PRO A 77 -14.05 -19.61 7.21
N ASP A 78 -15.00 -19.56 8.15
CA ASP A 78 -15.06 -18.58 9.25
C ASP A 78 -14.04 -18.84 10.38
N THR A 79 -13.15 -19.81 10.18
CA THR A 79 -12.04 -20.12 11.10
C THR A 79 -10.98 -19.02 11.10
N PHE A 80 -10.36 -18.75 12.27
CA PHE A 80 -9.38 -17.68 12.48
C PHE A 80 -8.19 -17.67 11.50
N PHE A 81 -7.69 -18.85 11.08
CA PHE A 81 -6.57 -18.99 10.14
C PHE A 81 -6.90 -19.72 8.83
N GLY A 82 -8.06 -20.38 8.72
CA GLY A 82 -8.40 -21.20 7.55
C GLY A 82 -8.66 -20.41 6.26
N TRP A 83 -8.73 -19.09 6.34
CA TRP A 83 -8.83 -18.22 5.17
C TRP A 83 -7.51 -18.04 4.42
N ILE A 84 -6.37 -18.19 5.09
CA ILE A 84 -5.04 -18.02 4.51
C ILE A 84 -4.81 -19.04 3.37
N PRO A 85 -4.98 -20.36 3.58
CA PRO A 85 -4.84 -21.32 2.48
C PRO A 85 -5.91 -21.13 1.40
N GLY A 86 -7.11 -20.67 1.75
CA GLY A 86 -8.15 -20.31 0.79
C GLY A 86 -7.70 -19.16 -0.13
N LEU A 87 -7.04 -18.15 0.42
CA LEU A 87 -6.53 -16.99 -0.31
C LEU A 87 -5.36 -17.36 -1.23
N PHE A 88 -4.42 -18.19 -0.75
CA PHE A 88 -3.30 -18.66 -1.57
C PHE A 88 -3.73 -19.57 -2.72
N ARG A 89 -4.92 -20.19 -2.62
CA ARG A 89 -5.51 -21.03 -3.68
C ARG A 89 -6.26 -20.23 -4.75
N VAL A 90 -6.55 -18.95 -4.53
CA VAL A 90 -7.25 -18.13 -5.52
C VAL A 90 -6.37 -17.95 -6.76
N THR A 91 -6.91 -18.30 -7.92
CA THR A 91 -6.19 -18.18 -9.18
C THR A 91 -6.22 -16.74 -9.71
N GLU A 92 -5.23 -16.40 -10.54
CA GLU A 92 -5.14 -15.07 -11.16
C GLU A 92 -6.35 -14.77 -12.06
N GLU A 93 -6.91 -15.80 -12.71
CA GLU A 93 -8.14 -15.71 -13.52
C GLU A 93 -9.37 -15.36 -12.67
N GLN A 94 -9.50 -15.99 -11.50
CA GLN A 94 -10.57 -15.67 -10.56
C GLN A 94 -10.44 -14.25 -10.01
N VAL A 95 -9.21 -13.76 -9.79
CA VAL A 95 -8.96 -12.36 -9.40
C VAL A 95 -9.37 -11.41 -10.52
N LEU A 96 -9.02 -11.72 -11.77
CA LEU A 96 -9.38 -10.89 -12.92
C LEU A 96 -10.91 -10.77 -13.08
N ALA A 97 -11.63 -11.89 -12.97
CA ALA A 97 -13.10 -11.92 -13.08
C ALA A 97 -13.82 -11.25 -11.90
N SER A 98 -13.27 -11.32 -10.68
CA SER A 98 -13.93 -10.83 -9.46
C SER A 98 -13.56 -9.41 -9.06
N ALA A 99 -12.30 -9.02 -9.27
CA ALA A 99 -11.75 -7.74 -8.82
C ALA A 99 -11.49 -6.77 -9.98
N GLY A 100 -11.44 -7.27 -11.22
CA GLY A 100 -11.19 -6.50 -12.44
C GLY A 100 -9.71 -6.38 -12.77
N LEU A 101 -9.44 -5.75 -13.92
CA LEU A 101 -8.09 -5.62 -14.48
C LEU A 101 -7.13 -4.81 -13.59
N ASP A 102 -7.59 -3.71 -13.00
CA ASP A 102 -6.74 -2.86 -12.16
C ASP A 102 -6.22 -3.59 -10.92
N ALA A 103 -7.11 -4.31 -10.22
CA ALA A 103 -6.75 -5.13 -9.07
C ALA A 103 -5.80 -6.28 -9.46
N PHE A 104 -6.01 -6.89 -10.63
CA PHE A 104 -5.11 -7.91 -11.17
C PHE A 104 -3.69 -7.36 -11.41
N VAL A 105 -3.57 -6.17 -12.02
CA VAL A 105 -2.25 -5.53 -12.26
C VAL A 105 -1.56 -5.20 -10.94
N PHE A 106 -2.30 -4.65 -9.97
CA PHE A 106 -1.79 -4.35 -8.64
C PHE A 106 -1.26 -5.61 -7.94
N LEU A 107 -2.03 -6.70 -7.91
CA LEU A 107 -1.60 -7.95 -7.29
C LEU A 107 -0.42 -8.59 -8.01
N SER A 108 -0.41 -8.53 -9.35
CA SER A 108 0.69 -9.01 -10.18
C SER A 108 1.99 -8.26 -9.89
N PHE A 109 1.91 -6.94 -9.67
CA PHE A 109 3.05 -6.13 -9.24
C PHE A 109 3.61 -6.63 -7.91
N PHE A 110 2.79 -6.81 -6.87
CA PHE A 110 3.28 -7.33 -5.57
C PHE A 110 3.88 -8.73 -5.69
N LYS A 111 3.26 -9.62 -6.46
CA LYS A 111 3.77 -10.98 -6.68
C LYS A 111 5.12 -10.96 -7.39
N MET A 112 5.30 -10.08 -8.37
CA MET A 112 6.57 -9.84 -9.04
C MET A 112 7.62 -9.26 -8.07
N SER A 113 7.26 -8.24 -7.29
CA SER A 113 8.16 -7.62 -6.31
C SER A 113 8.64 -8.62 -5.25
N ILE A 114 7.74 -9.45 -4.71
CA ILE A 114 8.11 -10.50 -3.73
C ILE A 114 9.07 -11.51 -4.35
N ARG A 115 8.81 -11.96 -5.59
CA ARG A 115 9.71 -12.88 -6.30
C ARG A 115 11.09 -12.25 -6.55
N LEU A 116 11.12 -11.02 -7.03
CA LEU A 116 12.35 -10.26 -7.29
C LEU A 116 13.17 -10.09 -6.01
N LEU A 117 12.54 -9.56 -4.96
CA LEU A 117 13.20 -9.33 -3.67
C LEU A 117 13.66 -10.64 -3.02
N SER A 118 12.91 -11.74 -3.17
CA SER A 118 13.32 -13.05 -2.65
C SER A 118 14.58 -13.57 -3.36
N ILE A 119 14.66 -13.44 -4.69
CA ILE A 119 15.85 -13.85 -5.46
C ILE A 119 17.03 -12.93 -5.10
N MET A 120 16.82 -11.62 -5.04
CA MET A 120 17.87 -10.68 -4.66
C MET A 120 18.35 -10.92 -3.23
N ALA A 121 17.44 -11.16 -2.28
CA ALA A 121 17.78 -11.47 -0.89
C ALA A 121 18.57 -12.78 -0.78
N PHE A 122 18.23 -13.81 -1.57
CA PHE A 122 18.99 -15.05 -1.64
C PHE A 122 20.43 -14.81 -2.07
N PHE A 123 20.68 -14.08 -3.17
CA PHE A 123 22.04 -13.77 -3.61
C PHE A 123 22.77 -12.81 -2.66
N ALA A 124 22.05 -11.86 -2.05
CA ALA A 124 22.64 -10.96 -1.06
C ALA A 124 23.10 -11.74 0.19
N TYR A 125 22.30 -12.68 0.66
CA TYR A 125 22.66 -13.53 1.80
C TYR A 125 23.75 -14.56 1.44
N ALA A 126 23.62 -15.22 0.30
CA ALA A 126 24.51 -16.32 -0.09
C ALA A 126 25.89 -15.84 -0.60
N VAL A 127 25.98 -14.63 -1.18
CA VAL A 127 27.20 -14.17 -1.85
C VAL A 127 27.71 -12.85 -1.29
N LEU A 128 26.88 -11.80 -1.19
CA LEU A 128 27.33 -10.50 -0.70
C LEU A 128 27.72 -10.53 0.78
N LEU A 129 26.96 -11.23 1.62
CA LEU A 129 27.26 -11.35 3.05
C LEU A 129 28.61 -12.03 3.34
N PRO A 130 28.93 -13.22 2.79
CA PRO A 130 30.23 -13.85 3.03
C PRO A 130 31.39 -13.06 2.39
N VAL A 131 31.20 -12.48 1.20
CA VAL A 131 32.19 -11.60 0.57
C VAL A 131 32.51 -10.43 1.50
N ASN A 132 31.49 -9.72 1.98
CA ASN A 132 31.68 -8.61 2.89
C ASN A 132 32.39 -9.03 4.19
N ARG A 133 32.03 -10.18 4.77
CA ARG A 133 32.71 -10.71 5.97
C ARG A 133 34.18 -11.08 5.72
N HIS A 134 34.49 -11.69 4.59
CA HIS A 134 35.85 -12.10 4.25
C HIS A 134 36.78 -10.89 4.08
N PHE A 135 36.35 -9.86 3.35
CA PHE A 135 37.15 -8.65 3.13
C PHE A 135 37.25 -7.74 4.37
N MET A 136 36.19 -7.66 5.20
CA MET A 136 36.26 -6.96 6.49
C MET A 136 37.13 -7.66 7.53
N SER A 137 37.22 -9.00 7.50
CA SER A 137 38.06 -9.75 8.44
C SER A 137 39.55 -9.48 8.25
N ASP A 138 39.99 -9.17 7.03
CA ASP A 138 41.41 -8.99 6.69
C ASP A 138 41.91 -7.56 6.96
N SER A 139 40.99 -6.61 7.17
CA SER A 139 41.30 -5.23 7.58
C SER A 139 41.56 -5.10 9.09
N GLY A 140 41.48 -6.21 9.84
CA GLY A 140 41.53 -6.26 11.29
C GLY A 140 42.90 -6.58 11.88
N HIS A 141 43.87 -5.68 11.73
CA HIS A 141 44.96 -5.53 12.71
C HIS A 141 45.05 -4.14 13.35
N HIS A 142 44.04 -3.27 13.17
CA HIS A 142 43.83 -2.13 14.07
C HIS A 142 42.35 -1.82 14.23
N GLY A 143 41.88 -1.85 15.47
CA GLY A 143 40.61 -1.25 15.88
C GLY A 143 39.38 -2.14 15.69
N LYS A 144 38.96 -2.78 16.78
CA LYS A 144 37.62 -3.36 16.95
C LYS A 144 36.58 -2.33 16.49
N HIS A 145 35.76 -2.61 15.46
CA HIS A 145 34.35 -2.19 15.30
C HIS A 145 33.79 -2.58 13.91
N PRO A 146 33.23 -3.80 13.74
CA PRO A 146 32.84 -4.35 12.45
C PRO A 146 31.43 -3.95 11.93
N SER A 147 30.78 -2.92 12.47
CA SER A 147 29.35 -2.66 12.20
C SER A 147 28.99 -1.31 11.57
N THR A 148 29.94 -0.37 11.43
CA THR A 148 29.64 1.00 11.01
C THR A 148 30.05 1.34 9.57
N ALA A 149 30.94 0.58 8.93
CA ALA A 149 31.33 0.87 7.55
C ALA A 149 30.24 0.53 6.52
N MET A 150 29.30 -0.38 6.83
CA MET A 150 28.25 -0.79 5.88
C MET A 150 27.12 0.24 5.73
N LEU A 151 26.84 1.05 6.76
CA LEU A 151 25.71 1.99 6.74
C LEU A 151 26.07 3.34 6.10
N HIS A 152 27.33 3.78 6.22
CA HIS A 152 27.78 5.06 5.68
C HIS A 152 27.99 5.06 4.15
N THR A 153 28.07 3.88 3.53
CA THR A 153 28.23 3.75 2.06
C THR A 153 26.89 3.66 1.32
N VAL A 154 25.80 3.31 2.00
CA VAL A 154 24.47 3.16 1.39
C VAL A 154 23.59 4.39 1.58
N TYR A 155 23.73 5.10 2.71
CA TYR A 155 23.09 6.40 2.92
C TYR A 155 24.12 7.52 2.80
N GLY A 156 24.46 7.88 1.56
CA GLY A 156 25.08 9.17 1.28
C GLY A 156 24.15 10.27 1.81
N GLN A 157 24.61 10.95 2.84
CA GLN A 157 23.93 12.02 3.56
C GLN A 157 23.51 13.13 2.59
N ALA A 158 22.23 13.16 2.21
CA ALA A 158 21.61 14.35 1.63
C ALA A 158 21.33 15.34 2.78
N SER A 159 22.37 16.00 3.28
CA SER A 159 22.24 17.18 4.13
C SER A 159 22.20 18.43 3.25
N LEU A 160 20.99 18.96 3.07
CA LEU A 160 20.70 20.32 2.61
C LEU A 160 21.02 21.26 3.79
N ASP A 161 22.27 21.72 3.86
CA ASP A 161 22.72 22.99 4.45
C ASP A 161 24.18 22.86 4.92
N GLY A 162 25.06 23.67 4.33
CA GLY A 162 26.45 23.82 4.78
C GLY A 162 27.48 23.61 3.67
N ALA A 163 28.36 24.59 3.52
CA ALA A 163 29.41 24.74 2.51
C ALA A 163 30.11 23.45 2.05
N PHE A 164 30.35 23.36 0.73
CA PHE A 164 31.17 22.36 0.07
C PHE A 164 32.64 22.49 0.51
N GLU A 165 33.05 21.70 1.50
CA GLU A 165 34.43 21.43 1.85
C GLU A 165 34.79 20.01 1.33
N PRO A 166 35.78 19.87 0.42
CA PRO A 166 36.13 18.57 -0.14
C PRO A 166 36.92 17.79 0.93
N SER A 167 36.20 17.01 1.74
CA SER A 167 36.80 16.17 2.77
C SER A 167 37.66 15.06 2.14
N ARG A 168 38.97 15.30 2.06
CA ARG A 168 40.04 14.42 1.56
C ARG A 168 40.30 13.21 2.46
N HIS A 169 39.30 12.37 2.71
CA HIS A 169 39.49 11.07 3.36
C HIS A 169 38.89 9.90 2.56
N VAL A 170 38.85 10.04 1.23
CA VAL A 170 38.81 8.90 0.30
C VAL A 170 40.24 8.66 -0.19
N SER A 171 41.10 8.09 0.64
CA SER A 171 42.36 7.38 0.28
C SER A 171 43.26 7.29 1.51
N ALA A 172 43.34 6.12 2.14
CA ALA A 172 44.57 5.61 2.77
C ALA A 172 44.34 4.27 3.49
N VAL A 173 43.88 3.24 2.78
CA VAL A 173 44.40 1.86 2.90
C VAL A 173 44.01 1.19 1.58
N ALA A 174 44.86 1.29 0.57
CA ALA A 174 44.72 0.56 -0.68
C ALA A 174 45.88 -0.44 -0.74
N LYS A 175 45.65 -1.66 -0.23
CA LYS A 175 46.49 -2.81 -0.53
C LYS A 175 45.96 -3.41 -1.83
N ASN A 176 46.83 -3.96 -2.68
CA ASN A 176 46.48 -4.39 -4.04
C ASN A 176 45.32 -5.42 -4.15
N ASN A 177 44.89 -6.01 -3.03
CA ASN A 177 43.73 -6.92 -2.92
C ASN A 177 42.37 -6.19 -2.83
N ASP A 178 42.34 -4.87 -2.65
CA ASP A 178 41.09 -4.09 -2.50
C ASP A 178 40.39 -3.83 -3.84
N LYS A 179 41.13 -3.91 -4.96
CA LYS A 179 40.56 -3.73 -6.30
C LYS A 179 39.52 -4.80 -6.60
N ALA A 180 39.82 -6.07 -6.30
CA ALA A 180 38.92 -7.20 -6.57
C ALA A 180 37.59 -7.08 -5.80
N HIS A 181 37.64 -6.54 -4.57
CA HIS A 181 36.44 -6.28 -3.78
C HIS A 181 35.56 -5.22 -4.43
N LEU A 182 36.12 -4.07 -4.83
CA LEU A 182 35.37 -3.00 -5.51
C LEU A 182 34.76 -3.47 -6.84
N TRP A 183 35.49 -4.28 -7.61
CA TRP A 183 34.96 -4.90 -8.83
C TRP A 183 33.83 -5.89 -8.55
N ALA A 184 33.85 -6.62 -7.42
CA ALA A 184 32.75 -7.51 -7.05
C ALA A 184 31.44 -6.74 -6.86
N TRP A 185 31.45 -5.61 -6.12
CA TRP A 185 30.25 -4.76 -5.96
C TRP A 185 29.73 -4.24 -7.30
N LEU A 186 30.63 -3.81 -8.19
CA LEU A 186 30.28 -3.36 -9.53
C LEU A 186 29.56 -4.48 -10.30
N VAL A 187 30.17 -5.66 -10.37
CA VAL A 187 29.62 -6.83 -11.07
C VAL A 187 28.26 -7.25 -10.49
N PHE A 188 28.12 -7.30 -9.16
CA PHE A 188 26.84 -7.62 -8.51
C PHE A 188 25.76 -6.57 -8.78
N THR A 189 26.13 -5.29 -8.84
CA THR A 189 25.18 -4.22 -9.16
C THR A 189 24.66 -4.35 -10.59
N TYR A 190 25.54 -4.63 -11.57
CA TYR A 190 25.12 -4.93 -12.94
C TYR A 190 24.28 -6.20 -13.02
N PHE A 191 24.66 -7.26 -12.29
CA PHE A 191 23.89 -8.50 -12.21
C PHE A 191 22.47 -8.28 -11.68
N PHE A 192 22.32 -7.57 -10.55
CA PHE A 192 21.00 -7.27 -9.99
C PHE A 192 20.18 -6.34 -10.87
N THR A 193 20.83 -5.37 -11.53
CA THR A 193 20.17 -4.48 -12.49
C THR A 193 19.64 -5.27 -13.68
N ALA A 194 20.47 -6.14 -14.28
CA ALA A 194 20.07 -7.00 -15.40
C ALA A 194 18.95 -7.97 -14.99
N LEU A 195 19.05 -8.59 -13.81
CA LEU A 195 18.02 -9.45 -13.25
C LEU A 195 16.69 -8.70 -13.05
N THR A 196 16.75 -7.48 -12.52
CA THR A 196 15.58 -6.62 -12.31
C THR A 196 14.94 -6.28 -13.65
N ILE A 197 15.72 -5.81 -14.63
CA ILE A 197 15.24 -5.51 -15.97
C ILE A 197 14.59 -6.74 -16.61
N TYR A 198 15.22 -7.92 -16.49
CA TYR A 198 14.68 -9.17 -17.03
C TYR A 198 13.32 -9.54 -16.42
N ILE A 199 13.21 -9.54 -15.07
CA ILE A 199 11.97 -9.91 -14.38
C ILE A 199 10.87 -8.88 -14.64
N VAL A 200 11.19 -7.59 -14.59
CA VAL A 200 10.22 -6.51 -14.85
C VAL A 200 9.73 -6.56 -16.28
N ASN A 201 10.60 -6.72 -17.28
CA ASN A 201 10.18 -6.83 -18.68
C ASN A 201 9.32 -8.07 -18.91
N LYS A 202 9.70 -9.22 -18.37
CA LYS A 202 8.93 -10.47 -18.48
C LYS A 202 7.51 -10.30 -17.93
N GLU A 203 7.37 -9.71 -16.75
CA GLU A 203 6.07 -9.47 -16.12
C GLU A 203 5.28 -8.38 -16.83
N THR A 204 5.95 -7.36 -17.38
CA THR A 204 5.33 -6.30 -18.18
C THR A 204 4.67 -6.87 -19.44
N PHE A 205 5.38 -7.71 -20.20
CA PHE A 205 4.79 -8.37 -21.37
C PHE A 205 3.63 -9.30 -21.00
N ARG A 206 3.70 -9.98 -19.86
CA ARG A 206 2.59 -10.81 -19.35
C ARG A 206 1.35 -9.97 -19.08
N VAL A 207 1.50 -8.84 -18.37
CA VAL A 207 0.40 -7.92 -18.06
C VAL A 207 -0.17 -7.29 -19.33
N ILE A 208 0.66 -6.90 -20.30
CA ILE A 208 0.20 -6.35 -21.57
C ILE A 208 -0.68 -7.36 -22.32
N ARG A 209 -0.27 -8.62 -22.42
CA ARG A 209 -1.06 -9.67 -23.09
C ARG A 209 -2.42 -9.87 -22.42
N VAL A 210 -2.45 -10.02 -21.09
CA VAL A 210 -3.70 -10.17 -20.35
C VAL A 210 -4.59 -8.94 -20.53
N ARG A 211 -4.01 -7.74 -20.54
CA ARG A 211 -4.78 -6.51 -20.79
C ARG A 211 -5.37 -6.45 -22.19
N GLN A 212 -4.61 -6.85 -23.21
CA GLN A 212 -5.09 -6.89 -24.59
C GLN A 212 -6.23 -7.89 -24.76
N GLU A 213 -6.09 -9.08 -24.16
CA GLU A 213 -7.14 -10.11 -24.18
C GLU A 213 -8.40 -9.67 -23.41
N TYR A 214 -8.22 -9.06 -22.25
CA TYR A 214 -9.33 -8.55 -21.43
C TYR A 214 -10.09 -7.42 -22.14
N LEU A 215 -9.37 -6.44 -22.71
CA LEU A 215 -10.02 -5.34 -23.43
C LEU A 215 -10.56 -5.77 -24.79
N GLY A 216 -9.97 -6.78 -25.43
CA GLY A 216 -10.45 -7.31 -26.71
C GLY A 216 -11.73 -8.13 -26.60
N THR A 217 -12.00 -8.74 -25.45
CA THR A 217 -13.23 -9.53 -25.19
C THR A 217 -14.39 -8.67 -24.68
N GLN A 218 -14.10 -7.47 -24.17
CA GLN A 218 -15.09 -6.56 -23.64
C GLN A 218 -15.65 -5.66 -24.75
N SER A 219 -16.98 -5.67 -24.93
CA SER A 219 -17.68 -4.72 -25.79
C SER A 219 -18.47 -3.74 -24.94
N THR A 220 -17.79 -2.80 -24.27
CA THR A 220 -18.48 -1.79 -23.45
C THR A 220 -18.85 -0.55 -24.25
N ILE A 221 -19.91 0.14 -23.80
CA ILE A 221 -20.35 1.42 -24.38
C ILE A 221 -19.19 2.43 -24.39
N THR A 222 -18.32 2.39 -23.38
CA THR A 222 -17.12 3.24 -23.28
C THR A 222 -16.13 3.05 -24.43
N ASP A 223 -16.05 1.86 -25.01
CA ASP A 223 -15.10 1.57 -26.10
C ASP A 223 -15.62 2.08 -27.46
N ARG A 224 -16.94 2.28 -27.57
CA ARG A 224 -17.62 2.82 -28.75
C ARG A 224 -17.94 4.31 -28.63
N THR A 225 -17.67 4.92 -27.48
CA THR A 225 -17.97 6.33 -27.20
C THR A 225 -16.68 7.13 -27.18
N PHE A 226 -16.57 8.12 -28.04
CA PHE A 226 -15.48 9.09 -28.00
C PHE A 226 -15.99 10.47 -27.55
N ARG A 227 -15.15 11.19 -26.80
CA ARG A 227 -15.46 12.54 -26.33
C ARG A 227 -14.86 13.57 -27.27
N LEU A 228 -15.71 14.37 -27.92
CA LEU A 228 -15.28 15.53 -28.68
C LEU A 228 -15.15 16.75 -27.77
N THR A 229 -14.01 17.43 -27.85
CA THR A 229 -13.73 18.68 -27.11
C THR A 229 -13.37 19.80 -28.09
N GLY A 230 -13.72 21.05 -27.76
CA GLY A 230 -13.35 22.21 -28.58
C GLY A 230 -14.29 22.50 -29.76
N LEU A 231 -15.57 22.10 -29.66
CA LEU A 231 -16.55 22.40 -30.71
C LEU A 231 -16.91 23.89 -30.73
N PRO A 232 -16.90 24.53 -31.92
CA PRO A 232 -17.30 25.92 -32.06
C PRO A 232 -18.81 26.07 -31.86
N SER A 233 -19.27 27.24 -31.41
CA SER A 233 -20.65 27.45 -30.94
C SER A 233 -21.74 27.18 -31.99
N ASN A 234 -21.41 27.29 -33.29
CA ASN A 234 -22.30 27.00 -34.42
C ASN A 234 -22.55 25.50 -34.67
N LEU A 235 -21.70 24.62 -34.11
CA LEU A 235 -21.76 23.16 -34.21
C LEU A 235 -22.21 22.49 -32.90
N LYS A 236 -22.71 23.26 -31.91
CA LYS A 236 -23.20 22.74 -30.62
C LYS A 236 -24.65 22.23 -30.71
N ASP A 237 -24.96 21.48 -31.74
CA ASP A 237 -26.28 20.87 -31.93
C ASP A 237 -26.12 19.39 -32.25
N GLU A 238 -26.99 18.56 -31.69
CA GLU A 238 -26.85 17.09 -31.75
C GLU A 238 -26.95 16.58 -33.19
N GLN A 239 -27.83 17.17 -33.99
CA GLN A 239 -28.02 16.84 -35.41
C GLN A 239 -26.79 17.21 -36.26
N LYS A 240 -26.25 18.41 -36.07
CA LYS A 240 -25.06 18.88 -36.81
C LYS A 240 -23.81 18.07 -36.48
N ILE A 241 -23.65 17.65 -35.23
CA ILE A 241 -22.55 16.78 -34.80
C ILE A 241 -22.69 15.41 -35.47
N LYS A 242 -23.91 14.87 -35.52
CA LYS A 242 -24.19 13.61 -36.20
C LYS A 242 -23.85 13.68 -37.70
N GLU A 243 -24.36 14.69 -38.40
CA GLU A 243 -24.07 14.91 -39.83
C GLU A 243 -22.57 15.08 -40.10
N LEU A 244 -21.85 15.82 -39.24
CA LEU A 244 -20.40 16.00 -39.37
C LEU A 244 -19.64 14.68 -39.21
N ILE A 245 -20.01 13.84 -38.24
CA ILE A 245 -19.32 12.56 -37.98
C ILE A 245 -19.65 11.55 -39.08
N GLU A 246 -20.91 11.46 -39.51
CA GLU A 246 -21.34 10.59 -40.60
C GLU A 246 -20.69 11.02 -41.93
N GLY A 247 -20.51 12.33 -42.15
CA GLY A 247 -19.79 12.87 -43.31
C GLY A 247 -18.29 12.60 -43.32
N LEU A 248 -17.68 12.20 -42.20
CA LEU A 248 -16.28 11.77 -42.12
C LEU A 248 -16.09 10.27 -42.44
N GLU A 249 -17.16 9.55 -42.78
CA GLU A 249 -17.15 8.12 -43.09
C GLU A 249 -16.60 7.21 -41.96
N ILE A 250 -16.62 7.70 -40.71
CA ILE A 250 -16.11 6.98 -39.52
C ILE A 250 -17.11 5.88 -39.05
N GLY A 251 -18.33 5.88 -39.59
CA GLY A 251 -19.39 4.92 -39.29
C GLY A 251 -20.73 5.58 -38.96
N GLN A 252 -21.73 4.78 -38.58
CA GLN A 252 -23.05 5.28 -38.15
C GLN A 252 -23.01 5.68 -36.67
N VAL A 253 -23.55 6.85 -36.35
CA VAL A 253 -23.63 7.33 -34.96
C VAL A 253 -24.92 6.84 -34.31
N GLU A 254 -24.79 6.04 -33.26
CA GLU A 254 -25.93 5.51 -32.50
C GLU A 254 -26.62 6.61 -31.68
N THR A 255 -25.88 7.33 -30.84
CA THR A 255 -26.39 8.40 -29.99
C THR A 255 -25.38 9.54 -29.84
N VAL A 256 -25.86 10.77 -29.83
CA VAL A 256 -25.08 11.97 -29.46
C VAL A 256 -25.63 12.50 -28.14
N SER A 257 -24.75 12.84 -27.20
CA SER A 257 -25.13 13.45 -25.93
C SER A 257 -24.32 14.71 -25.69
N LEU A 258 -25.00 15.86 -25.63
CA LEU A 258 -24.34 17.13 -25.38
C LEU A 258 -24.12 17.34 -23.87
N CYS A 259 -22.85 17.38 -23.46
CA CYS A 259 -22.49 17.75 -22.08
C CYS A 259 -22.76 19.24 -21.84
N ARG A 260 -23.85 19.55 -21.13
CA ARG A 260 -24.19 20.91 -20.67
C ARG A 260 -23.51 21.20 -19.32
N ASN A 261 -23.44 22.48 -18.96
CA ASN A 261 -22.95 22.87 -17.64
C ASN A 261 -24.04 22.60 -16.59
N TRP A 262 -23.95 21.48 -15.89
CA TRP A 262 -24.89 21.05 -14.86
C TRP A 262 -24.48 21.45 -13.43
N LYS A 263 -23.49 22.33 -13.26
CA LYS A 263 -22.92 22.64 -11.93
C LYS A 263 -23.96 23.08 -10.89
N GLU A 264 -24.95 23.88 -11.30
CA GLU A 264 -26.03 24.30 -10.41
C GLU A 264 -26.95 23.12 -10.03
N LEU A 265 -27.31 22.29 -11.01
CA LEU A 265 -28.13 21.11 -10.80
C LEU A 265 -27.42 20.10 -9.88
N ASP A 266 -26.13 19.84 -10.10
CA ASP A 266 -25.31 18.99 -9.23
C ASP A 266 -25.28 19.52 -7.80
N GLY A 267 -25.21 20.85 -7.64
CA GLY A 267 -25.33 21.53 -6.36
C GLY A 267 -26.67 21.26 -5.68
N LEU A 268 -27.79 21.37 -6.41
CA LEU A 268 -29.13 21.08 -5.91
C LEU A 268 -29.31 19.60 -5.55
N VAL A 269 -28.76 18.68 -6.34
CA VAL A 269 -28.78 17.23 -6.05
C VAL A 269 -27.99 16.92 -4.78
N ALA A 270 -26.80 17.52 -4.61
CA ALA A 270 -26.01 17.36 -3.39
C ALA A 270 -26.74 17.92 -2.16
N GLN A 271 -27.44 19.06 -2.29
CA GLN A 271 -28.29 19.59 -1.23
C GLN A 271 -29.44 18.63 -0.89
N ARG A 272 -30.10 18.07 -1.90
CA ARG A 272 -31.14 17.05 -1.70
C ARG A 272 -30.61 15.83 -0.95
N GLU A 273 -29.44 15.30 -1.32
CA GLU A 273 -28.80 14.18 -0.61
C GLU A 273 -28.42 14.53 0.84
N ALA A 274 -27.95 15.75 1.09
CA ALA A 274 -27.66 16.22 2.44
C ALA A 274 -28.93 16.31 3.31
N MET A 275 -30.03 16.81 2.75
CA MET A 275 -31.32 16.88 3.43
C MET A 275 -31.92 15.49 3.67
N LEU A 276 -31.81 14.58 2.70
CA LEU A 276 -32.23 13.18 2.84
C LEU A 276 -31.48 12.48 3.97
N ARG A 277 -30.15 12.64 4.06
CA ARG A 277 -29.37 12.08 5.17
C ARG A 277 -29.81 12.59 6.54
N LYS A 278 -30.06 13.90 6.68
CA LYS A 278 -30.60 14.48 7.92
C LYS A 278 -31.99 13.91 8.27
N LEU A 279 -32.83 13.69 7.26
CA LEU A 279 -34.16 13.12 7.44
C LEU A 279 -34.09 11.62 7.82
N GLU A 280 -33.16 10.87 7.22
CA GLU A 280 -32.85 9.49 7.59
C GLU A 280 -32.35 9.39 9.03
N GLU A 281 -31.44 10.27 9.46
CA GLU A 281 -30.96 10.35 10.84
C GLU A 281 -32.10 10.62 11.85
N ALA A 282 -32.96 11.60 11.54
CA ALA A 282 -34.12 11.91 12.37
C ALA A 282 -35.13 10.74 12.42
N SER A 283 -35.43 10.13 11.28
CA SER A 283 -36.32 8.97 11.19
C SER A 283 -35.77 7.77 11.97
N PHE A 284 -34.48 7.48 11.84
CA PHE A 284 -33.82 6.39 12.57
C PHE A 284 -33.88 6.63 14.08
N LEU A 285 -33.71 7.87 14.53
CA LEU A 285 -33.84 8.24 15.95
C LEU A 285 -35.25 8.02 16.48
N VAL A 286 -36.29 8.42 15.75
CA VAL A 286 -37.69 8.16 16.14
C VAL A 286 -37.97 6.67 16.25
N VAL A 287 -37.52 5.87 15.28
CA VAL A 287 -37.69 4.41 15.31
C VAL A 287 -36.98 3.80 16.52
N ILE A 288 -35.74 4.19 16.81
CA ILE A 288 -35.01 3.71 18.00
C ILE A 288 -35.76 4.05 19.28
N VAL A 289 -36.23 5.30 19.41
CA VAL A 289 -36.96 5.75 20.61
C VAL A 289 -38.24 4.94 20.79
N VAL A 290 -39.03 4.76 19.73
CA VAL A 290 -40.27 3.96 19.78
C VAL A 290 -39.97 2.51 20.16
N VAL A 291 -38.99 1.86 19.53
CA VAL A 291 -38.59 0.48 19.85
C VAL A 291 -38.14 0.36 21.30
N ARG A 292 -37.37 1.33 21.81
CA ARG A 292 -36.87 1.34 23.19
C ARG A 292 -38.01 1.56 24.21
N VAL A 293 -38.97 2.44 23.90
CA VAL A 293 -40.16 2.67 24.73
C VAL A 293 -41.04 1.42 24.74
N VAL A 294 -41.32 0.81 23.58
CA VAL A 294 -42.09 -0.44 23.50
C VAL A 294 -41.40 -1.56 24.27
N ALA A 295 -40.08 -1.72 24.13
CA ALA A 295 -39.32 -2.70 24.89
C ALA A 295 -39.40 -2.45 26.41
N LEU A 296 -39.30 -1.19 26.85
CA LEU A 296 -39.45 -0.81 28.26
C LEU A 296 -40.86 -1.09 28.79
N VAL A 297 -41.90 -0.77 28.00
CA VAL A 297 -43.30 -1.06 28.35
C VAL A 297 -43.53 -2.57 28.43
N VAL A 298 -43.04 -3.35 27.48
CA VAL A 298 -43.14 -4.82 27.49
C VAL A 298 -42.43 -5.40 28.71
N VAL A 299 -41.23 -4.90 29.05
CA VAL A 299 -40.50 -5.32 30.26
C VAL A 299 -41.24 -4.92 31.54
N ALA A 300 -41.79 -3.72 31.61
CA ALA A 300 -42.56 -3.24 32.76
C ALA A 300 -43.86 -4.05 32.96
N VAL A 301 -44.61 -4.31 31.89
CA VAL A 301 -45.82 -5.15 31.90
C VAL A 301 -45.48 -6.58 32.32
N ARG A 302 -44.40 -7.17 31.80
CA ARG A 302 -43.95 -8.51 32.21
C ARG A 302 -43.50 -8.57 33.67
N ARG A 303 -42.96 -7.47 34.21
CA ARG A 303 -42.57 -7.34 35.63
C ARG A 303 -43.75 -7.11 36.57
N LEU A 304 -44.86 -6.55 36.07
CA LEU A 304 -46.11 -6.36 36.82
C LEU A 304 -47.07 -7.57 36.74
N SER A 305 -46.86 -8.48 35.79
CA SER A 305 -47.60 -9.73 35.62
C SER A 305 -47.42 -10.86 36.67
N PRO A 306 -46.50 -10.85 37.66
CA PRO A 306 -46.45 -11.93 38.66
C PRO A 306 -47.57 -11.91 39.70
N TRP A 307 -48.49 -10.93 39.67
CA TRP A 307 -49.56 -10.78 40.68
C TRP A 307 -50.95 -11.30 40.27
N ASN A 308 -51.08 -12.00 39.13
CA ASN A 308 -52.36 -12.58 38.69
C ASN A 308 -52.36 -14.12 38.63
N LYS A 309 -51.67 -14.78 39.56
CA LYS A 309 -51.86 -16.20 39.85
C LYS A 309 -52.41 -16.33 41.28
N LYS A 310 -53.72 -16.14 41.42
CA LYS A 310 -54.52 -16.82 42.45
C LYS A 310 -55.22 -17.99 41.78
#